data_AF-A0A9D4NKI2-F1
#
_entry.id   AF-A0A9D4NKI2-F1
#
_cell.length_a   1.000
_cell.length_b   1.000
_cell.length_c   1.000
_cell.angle_alpha   90.00
_cell.angle_beta   90.00
_cell.angle_gamma   90.00
#
_symmetry.space_group_name_H-M   'P 1'
#
loop_
_entity.id
_entity.type
_entity.pdbx_description
1 polymer ?
#
loop_
_entity_poly.entity_id
_entity_poly.type
_entity_poly.pdbx_seq_one_letter_code
_entity_poly.pdbx_strand_id
1 'polypeptide(L)' 'MTSRGRLTSTSSTRKSSSRDKKFIAADVDTYLYEVGGNIGERCLPDNTNMSALYKVNPNAEWVLKHRQRMKAD' A
#
# COMPACT_ATOMS: atom_id res chain seq x y z
N MET A 1 -15.64 2.31 -62.16
CA MET A 1 -16.29 2.69 -60.88
C MET A 1 -15.75 1.77 -59.81
N THR A 2 -14.77 2.21 -59.02
CA THR A 2 -14.14 1.37 -57.98
C THR A 2 -14.07 2.13 -56.67
N SER A 3 -14.45 1.41 -55.63
CA SER A 3 -14.96 1.85 -54.35
C SER A 3 -13.93 2.53 -53.44
N ARG A 4 -14.33 3.62 -52.78
CA ARG A 4 -13.55 4.25 -51.70
C ARG A 4 -13.74 3.47 -50.40
N GLY A 5 -12.72 2.71 -49.99
CA GLY A 5 -12.68 2.05 -48.68
C GLY A 5 -12.39 3.08 -47.57
N ARG A 6 -13.27 3.15 -46.57
CA ARG A 6 -13.11 4.01 -45.38
C ARG A 6 -12.35 3.22 -44.31
N LEU A 7 -11.12 3.63 -44.00
CA LEU A 7 -10.36 3.10 -42.87
C LEU A 7 -10.88 3.77 -41.60
N THR A 8 -11.58 3.03 -40.74
CA THR A 8 -11.91 3.46 -39.38
C THR A 8 -10.88 2.90 -38.43
N SER A 9 -9.99 3.75 -37.94
CA SER A 9 -9.05 3.42 -36.87
C SER A 9 -9.82 3.22 -35.57
N THR A 10 -10.04 1.97 -35.15
CA THR A 10 -10.61 1.67 -33.84
C THR A 10 -9.50 1.70 -32.79
N SER A 11 -9.43 2.80 -32.05
CA SER A 11 -8.60 2.88 -30.84
C SER A 11 -9.23 1.99 -29.76
N SER A 12 -8.69 0.78 -29.61
CA SER A 12 -9.05 -0.16 -28.54
C SER A 12 -8.69 0.42 -27.17
N THR A 13 -9.67 1.01 -26.49
CA THR A 13 -9.56 1.40 -25.08
C THR A 13 -9.49 0.14 -24.23
N ARG A 14 -8.32 -0.11 -23.64
CA ARG A 14 -8.19 -1.11 -22.57
C ARG A 14 -9.02 -0.64 -21.39
N LYS A 15 -10.22 -1.21 -21.24
CA LYS A 15 -11.03 -1.08 -20.03
C LYS A 15 -10.34 -1.87 -18.93
N SER A 16 -9.41 -1.22 -18.23
CA SER A 16 -8.88 -1.75 -16.97
C SER A 16 -10.05 -1.82 -15.99
N SER A 17 -10.55 -3.04 -15.79
CA SER A 17 -11.54 -3.35 -14.76
C SER A 17 -10.90 -3.15 -13.40
N SER A 18 -10.88 -1.89 -12.96
CA SER A 18 -10.47 -1.50 -11.63
C SER A 18 -11.48 -2.11 -10.67
N ARG A 19 -11.14 -3.27 -10.09
CA ARG A 19 -11.77 -3.70 -8.85
C ARG A 19 -11.48 -2.58 -7.86
N ASP A 20 -12.51 -1.86 -7.43
CA ASP A 20 -12.41 -0.85 -6.37
C ASP A 20 -11.92 -1.55 -5.09
N LYS A 21 -10.60 -1.68 -4.96
CA LYS A 21 -9.96 -2.12 -3.73
C LYS A 21 -10.18 -0.98 -2.75
N LYS A 22 -11.19 -1.14 -1.90
CA LYS A 22 -11.43 -0.25 -0.77
C LYS A 22 -10.23 -0.37 0.18
N PHE A 23 -9.29 0.54 0.05
CA PHE A 23 -8.21 0.68 1.03
C PHE A 23 -8.83 1.22 2.30
N ILE A 24 -8.81 0.42 3.37
CA ILE A 24 -9.15 0.90 4.70
C ILE A 24 -7.94 1.71 5.15
N ALA A 25 -8.11 3.03 5.24
CA ALA A 25 -7.12 3.87 5.90
C ALA A 25 -7.12 3.52 7.39
N ALA A 26 -5.92 3.37 7.97
CA ALA A 26 -5.78 3.19 9.40
C ALA A 26 -6.21 4.49 10.12
N ASP A 27 -6.71 4.35 11.34
CA ASP A 27 -7.01 5.49 12.22
C ASP A 27 -5.72 6.29 12.52
N VAL A 28 -5.81 7.60 12.77
CA VAL A 28 -4.68 8.48 13.09
C VAL A 28 -3.88 8.02 14.31
N ASP A 29 -4.48 7.23 15.20
CA ASP A 29 -3.80 6.67 16.37
C ASP A 29 -3.26 5.23 16.15
N THR A 30 -3.23 4.76 14.90
CA THR A 30 -2.69 3.44 14.53
C THR A 30 -1.32 3.56 13.90
N TYR A 31 -0.35 2.82 14.43
CA TYR A 31 1.05 2.86 14.01
C TYR A 31 1.53 1.47 13.63
N LEU A 32 2.50 1.42 12.71
CA LEU A 32 3.13 0.18 12.29
C LEU A 32 4.40 -0.05 13.10
N TYR A 33 4.59 -1.28 13.56
CA TYR A 33 5.75 -1.70 14.33
C TYR A 33 6.48 -2.83 13.62
N GLU A 34 7.81 -2.74 13.61
CA GLU A 34 8.71 -3.86 13.36
C GLU A 34 8.93 -4.62 14.67
N VAL A 35 8.71 -5.93 14.68
CA VAL A 35 8.91 -6.79 15.84
C VAL A 35 9.80 -7.97 15.47
N GLY A 36 10.75 -8.29 16.36
CA GLY A 36 11.62 -9.47 16.24
C GLY A 36 13.11 -9.16 16.10
N GLY A 37 13.92 -10.21 15.99
CA GLY A 37 15.38 -10.12 15.91
C GLY A 37 16.03 -9.42 17.11
N ASN A 38 17.15 -8.74 16.88
CA ASN A 38 17.91 -8.05 17.93
C ASN A 38 17.36 -6.66 18.31
N ILE A 39 16.38 -6.15 17.56
CA ILE A 39 15.80 -4.82 17.79
C ILE A 39 14.60 -4.87 18.76
N GLY A 40 14.07 -6.06 19.03
CA GLY A 40 12.90 -6.25 19.87
C GLY A 40 11.65 -5.67 19.20
N GLU A 41 11.42 -4.38 19.39
CA GLU A 41 10.28 -3.65 18.84
C GLU A 41 10.65 -2.21 18.45
N ARG A 42 10.20 -1.77 17.27
CA ARG A 42 10.42 -0.41 16.76
C ARG A 42 9.20 0.13 16.03
N CYS A 43 8.72 1.31 16.42
CA CYS A 43 7.70 2.04 15.67
C CYS A 43 8.27 2.56 14.34
N LEU A 44 7.55 2.37 13.26
CA LEU A 44 7.93 2.82 11.92
C LEU A 44 7.25 4.14 11.58
N PRO A 45 8.01 5.11 11.03
CA PRO A 45 7.43 6.28 10.39
C PRO A 45 6.50 5.92 9.23
N ASP A 46 5.51 6.76 8.99
CA ASP A 46 4.51 6.66 7.94
C ASP A 46 5.07 6.82 6.53
N ASN A 47 6.27 7.41 6.39
CA ASN A 47 7.02 7.50 5.12
C ASN A 47 8.01 6.33 4.92
N THR A 48 7.96 5.31 5.76
CA THR A 48 8.89 4.17 5.69
C THR A 48 8.67 3.33 4.44
N ASN A 49 9.76 3.00 3.74
CA ASN A 49 9.70 2.10 2.59
C ASN A 49 9.70 0.63 3.04
N MET A 50 8.50 0.03 3.09
CA MET A 50 8.30 -1.37 3.49
C MET A 50 9.08 -2.38 2.63
N SER A 51 9.28 -2.10 1.34
CA SER A 51 10.03 -3.00 0.45
C SER A 51 11.53 -3.04 0.77
N ALA A 52 12.09 -1.92 1.25
CA ALA A 52 13.48 -1.86 1.68
C ALA A 52 13.66 -2.59 3.01
N LEU A 53 12.73 -2.40 3.95
CA LEU A 53 12.76 -3.10 5.23
C LEU A 53 12.70 -4.62 5.08
N TYR A 54 11.78 -5.12 4.24
CA TYR A 54 11.66 -6.56 4.02
C TYR A 54 12.94 -7.19 3.44
N LYS A 55 13.70 -6.45 2.63
CA LYS A 55 14.99 -6.92 2.09
C LYS A 55 16.06 -7.06 3.18
N VAL A 56 16.04 -6.19 4.17
CA VAL A 56 17.01 -6.17 5.28
C VAL A 56 16.61 -7.18 6.36
N ASN A 57 15.31 -7.31 6.64
CA ASN A 57 14.79 -8.16 7.68
C ASN A 57 13.55 -8.96 7.19
N PRO A 58 13.75 -9.99 6.36
CA PRO A 58 12.65 -10.77 5.79
C PRO A 58 11.91 -11.62 6.85
N ASN A 59 12.53 -11.81 8.01
CA ASN A 59 11.98 -12.58 9.13
C ASN A 59 11.28 -11.68 10.17
N ALA A 60 11.22 -10.36 9.96
CA ALA A 60 10.49 -9.45 10.83
C ALA A 60 8.98 -9.69 10.77
N GLU A 61 8.32 -9.46 11.90
CA GLU A 61 6.87 -9.34 11.96
C GLU A 61 6.48 -7.86 11.93
N TRP A 62 5.41 -7.54 11.18
CA TRP A 62 4.91 -6.17 11.02
C TRP A 62 3.53 -6.05 11.67
N VAL A 63 3.47 -5.37 12.81
CA VAL A 63 2.26 -5.33 13.65
C VAL A 63 1.67 -3.93 13.66
N LEU A 64 0.38 -3.81 13.39
CA LEU A 64 -0.36 -2.57 13.61
C LEU A 64 -0.81 -2.50 15.07
N LYS A 65 -0.46 -1.41 15.76
CA LYS A 65 -0.90 -1.18 17.14
C LYS A 65 -1.54 0.19 17.27
N HIS A 66 -2.53 0.28 18.15
CA HIS A 66 -3.14 1.54 18.53
C HIS A 66 -2.34 2.16 19.67
N ARG A 67 -1.88 3.40 19.51
CA ARG A 67 -1.23 4.12 20.60
C ARG A 67 -2.32 4.76 21.44
N GLN A 68 -2.60 4.17 22.60
CA GLN A 68 -3.52 4.77 23.55
C GLN A 68 -2.90 6.09 24.04
N ARG A 69 -3.47 7.21 23.62
CA ARG A 69 -3.10 8.52 24.17
C ARG A 69 -3.43 8.47 25.65
N MET A 70 -2.42 8.41 26.52
CA MET A 70 -2.67 8.55 27.95
C MET A 70 -3.42 9.86 28.12
N LYS A 71 -4.64 9.80 28.69
CA LYS A 71 -5.32 11.02 29.11
C LYS A 71 -4.42 11.62 30.20
N ALA A 72 -3.97 12.84 29.98
CA ALA A 72 -3.43 13.63 31.07
C ALA A 72 -4.63 13.96 31.98
N ASP A 73 -4.57 13.49 33.22
CA ASP A 73 -5.53 13.85 34.28
C ASP A 73 -5.49 15.35 34.59
#